data_AF-A0AAV4EVU2-F1
#
_entry.id   AF-A0AAV4EVU2-F1
#
_cell.length_a   1.000
_cell.length_b   1.000
_cell.length_c   1.000
_cell.angle_alpha   90.00
_cell.angle_beta   90.00
_cell.angle_gamma   90.00
#
_symmetry.space_group_name_H-M   'P 1'
#
loop_
_entity.id
_entity.type
_entity.pdbx_description
1 polymer ?
#
loop_
_entity_poly.entity_id
_entity_poly.type
_entity_poly.pdbx_seq_one_letter_code
_entity_poly.pdbx_strand_id
1 'polypeptide(L)'
;MPFMSNVGTPQGDSLSPVLFTIYLENALREIRTTLPEPNSSYGREIPSEIAYADDVDFIGHDYVNIAKIQETLKKYQLKVNTDKTEFTLLSKSEEDWKKVKNVGSLIHDYEDIERKKQLSSTALSRLNNLWGRPRTTLPTVLNRDLALIDHEIRLHSSDELDKITALAQDRRQRHEMTVTIERAAEVPQTENWNALRH
;
A
#
# COMPACT_ATOMS: atom_id res chain seq x y z
N MET A 1 -3.46 6.28 35.84
CA MET A 1 -2.58 7.33 35.30
C MET A 1 -2.30 7.00 33.85
N PRO A 2 -2.65 7.84 32.86
CA PRO A 2 -2.27 7.60 31.48
C PRO A 2 -0.74 7.74 31.32
N PHE A 3 -0.11 6.87 30.52
CA PHE A 3 1.31 6.97 30.19
C PHE A 3 1.51 8.12 29.19
N MET A 4 2.39 9.06 29.51
CA MET A 4 2.84 10.09 28.57
C MET A 4 4.04 9.56 27.77
N SER A 5 3.92 9.57 26.45
CA SER A 5 5.07 9.37 25.57
C SER A 5 5.84 10.68 25.46
N ASN A 6 7.08 10.71 25.94
CA ASN A 6 7.94 11.90 25.91
C ASN A 6 8.85 11.95 24.67
N VAL A 7 8.87 10.89 23.85
CA VAL A 7 9.68 10.77 22.64
C VAL A 7 8.87 10.06 21.56
N GLY A 8 8.95 10.58 20.33
CA GLY A 8 8.24 10.03 19.16
C GLY A 8 6.83 10.59 18.98
N THR A 9 6.18 10.19 17.90
CA THR A 9 4.81 10.58 17.55
C THR A 9 3.86 9.38 17.75
N PRO A 10 2.60 9.60 18.16
CA PRO A 10 1.64 8.52 18.32
C PRO A 10 1.35 7.80 16.99
N GLN A 11 1.44 6.48 16.95
CA GLN A 11 1.06 5.70 15.76
C GLN A 11 -0.46 5.70 15.59
N GLY A 12 -0.94 5.92 14.37
CA GLY A 12 -2.37 6.00 14.05
C GLY A 12 -2.94 7.42 14.08
N ASP A 13 -2.17 8.43 14.50
CA ASP A 13 -2.49 9.83 14.24
C ASP A 13 -2.11 10.19 12.79
N SER A 14 -3.03 10.87 12.11
CA SER A 14 -2.88 11.35 10.73
C SER A 14 -1.74 12.34 10.53
N LEU A 15 -1.35 13.09 11.58
CA LEU A 15 -0.25 14.06 11.49
C LEU A 15 1.13 13.43 11.71
N SER A 16 1.20 12.30 12.44
CA SER A 16 2.45 11.64 12.79
C SER A 16 3.35 11.31 11.60
N PRO A 17 2.85 10.78 10.46
CA PRO A 17 3.68 10.50 9.29
C PRO A 17 4.30 11.77 8.71
N VAL A 18 3.53 12.85 8.60
CA VAL A 18 3.99 14.13 8.04
C VAL A 18 5.07 14.75 8.93
N LEU A 19 4.85 14.75 10.25
CA LEU A 19 5.82 15.27 11.22
C LEU A 19 7.11 14.45 11.21
N PHE A 20 7.01 13.13 11.09
CA PHE A 20 8.18 12.27 10.98
C PHE A 20 8.98 12.55 9.70
N THR A 21 8.31 12.70 8.55
CA THR A 21 8.98 13.05 7.28
C THR A 21 9.73 14.37 7.38
N ILE A 22 9.12 15.41 7.97
CA ILE A 22 9.78 16.72 8.17
C ILE A 22 11.00 16.58 9.09
N TYR A 23 10.86 15.79 10.17
CA TYR A 23 11.93 15.55 11.11
C TYR A 23 13.12 14.81 10.48
N LEU A 24 12.83 13.74 9.72
CA LEU A 24 13.82 12.95 9.01
C LEU A 24 14.54 13.79 7.94
N GLU A 25 13.81 14.60 7.17
CA GLU A 25 14.39 15.50 6.16
C GLU A 25 15.39 16.49 6.78
N ASN A 26 15.13 16.99 7.99
CA ASN A 26 16.08 17.85 8.69
C ASN A 26 17.39 17.10 9.02
N ALA A 27 17.31 15.84 9.44
CA ALA A 27 18.48 15.01 9.68
C ALA A 27 19.24 14.68 8.37
N LEU A 28 18.51 14.38 7.29
CA LEU A 28 19.07 14.12 5.96
C LEU A 28 19.80 15.33 5.39
N ARG A 29 19.32 16.56 5.63
CA ARG A 29 20.04 17.79 5.25
C ARG A 29 21.45 17.84 5.84
N GLU A 30 21.61 17.48 7.11
CA GLU A 30 22.94 17.44 7.73
C GLU A 30 23.80 16.32 7.14
N ILE A 31 23.21 15.16 6.83
CA ILE A 31 23.91 14.07 6.14
C ILE A 31 24.45 14.54 4.78
N ARG A 32 23.63 15.24 3.98
CA ARG A 32 24.03 15.78 2.67
C ARG A 32 25.17 16.80 2.77
N THR A 33 25.28 17.54 3.88
CA THR A 33 26.42 18.46 4.11
C THR A 33 27.69 17.78 4.60
N THR A 34 27.56 16.64 5.29
CA THR A 34 28.68 15.97 5.95
C THR A 34 29.28 14.86 5.11
N LEU A 35 28.50 14.22 4.25
CA LEU A 35 29.01 13.30 3.24
C LEU A 35 29.51 14.10 2.04
N PRO A 36 30.69 13.78 1.47
CA PRO A 36 30.95 14.19 0.09
C PRO A 36 29.82 13.59 -0.75
N GLU A 37 29.16 14.41 -1.57
CA GLU A 37 28.05 13.94 -2.39
C GLU A 37 28.41 12.60 -3.03
N PRO A 38 27.52 11.59 -3.04
CA PRO A 38 27.70 10.48 -3.94
C PRO A 38 27.79 11.10 -5.33
N ASN A 39 29.00 11.16 -5.89
CA ASN A 39 29.23 11.79 -7.18
C ASN A 39 28.48 10.94 -8.22
N SER A 40 27.20 11.25 -8.45
CA SER A 40 26.45 10.68 -9.55
C SER A 40 27.16 11.11 -10.84
N SER A 41 27.81 10.18 -11.54
CA SER A 41 28.35 10.49 -12.88
C SER A 41 27.27 10.84 -13.89
N TYR A 42 25.99 10.56 -13.56
CA TYR A 42 24.83 10.93 -14.35
C TYR A 42 24.35 12.35 -14.04
N GLY A 43 25.06 13.11 -13.20
CA GLY A 43 24.70 14.47 -12.83
C GLY A 43 23.32 14.53 -12.18
N ARG A 44 22.48 15.49 -12.60
CA ARG A 44 21.11 15.68 -12.08
C ARG A 44 20.08 14.68 -12.63
N GLU A 45 20.46 13.75 -13.51
CA GLU A 45 19.50 12.81 -14.11
C GLU A 45 19.11 11.69 -13.15
N ILE A 46 20.04 11.23 -12.31
CA ILE A 46 19.78 10.21 -11.30
C ILE A 46 19.92 10.87 -9.92
N PRO A 47 18.90 10.79 -9.05
CA PRO A 47 19.00 11.30 -7.70
C PRO A 47 20.05 10.51 -6.92
N SER A 48 20.85 11.21 -6.10
CA SER A 48 21.85 10.59 -5.20
C SER A 48 21.24 9.99 -3.94
N GLU A 49 19.96 10.23 -3.70
CA GLU A 49 19.20 9.78 -2.54
C GLU A 49 17.73 9.55 -2.92
N ILE A 50 17.14 8.45 -2.46
CA ILE A 50 15.70 8.16 -2.57
C ILE A 50 15.20 7.82 -1.17
N ALA A 51 14.08 8.41 -0.76
CA ALA A 51 13.51 8.18 0.56
C ALA A 51 12.01 7.87 0.47
N TYR A 52 11.56 6.86 1.21
CA TYR A 52 10.16 6.50 1.39
C TYR A 52 9.89 6.19 2.85
N ALA A 53 9.10 7.04 3.52
CA ALA A 53 8.86 6.95 4.96
C ALA A 53 10.19 6.91 5.76
N ASP A 54 10.52 5.80 6.41
CA ASP A 54 11.76 5.57 7.14
C ASP A 54 12.87 4.90 6.32
N ASP A 55 12.56 4.36 5.14
CA ASP A 55 13.53 3.77 4.23
C ASP A 55 14.25 4.87 3.44
N VAL A 56 15.59 4.85 3.45
CA VAL A 56 16.44 5.82 2.73
C VAL A 56 17.55 5.07 2.01
N ASP A 57 17.59 5.22 0.68
CA ASP A 57 18.60 4.66 -0.22
C ASP A 57 19.55 5.76 -0.70
N PHE A 58 20.86 5.47 -0.69
CA PHE A 58 21.88 6.33 -1.30
C PHE A 58 22.40 5.69 -2.59
N ILE A 59 22.49 6.49 -3.66
CA ILE A 59 22.86 6.03 -5.00
C ILE A 59 24.13 6.76 -5.44
N GLY A 60 25.17 6.00 -5.76
CA GLY A 60 26.46 6.54 -6.21
C GLY A 60 27.41 5.42 -6.67
N HIS A 61 28.65 5.79 -6.98
CA HIS A 61 29.70 4.83 -7.37
C HIS A 61 30.30 4.08 -6.19
N ASP A 62 30.42 4.77 -5.07
CA ASP A 62 31.03 4.24 -3.86
C ASP A 62 29.97 4.09 -2.77
N TYR A 63 30.16 3.09 -1.91
CA TYR A 63 29.31 2.91 -0.75
C TYR A 63 29.46 4.09 0.21
N VAL A 64 28.32 4.62 0.65
CA VAL A 64 28.28 5.63 1.70
C VAL A 64 28.80 5.06 3.01
N ASN A 65 29.48 5.89 3.79
CA ASN A 65 29.97 5.49 5.11
C ASN A 65 28.82 5.47 6.12
N ILE A 66 28.24 4.29 6.35
CA ILE A 66 27.12 4.07 7.28
C ILE A 66 27.46 4.51 8.71
N ALA A 67 28.71 4.34 9.17
CA ALA A 67 29.10 4.76 10.51
C ALA A 67 28.98 6.28 10.69
N LYS A 68 29.34 7.05 9.65
CA LYS A 68 29.20 8.51 9.64
C LYS A 68 27.74 8.95 9.55
N ILE A 69 26.92 8.24 8.78
CA ILE A 69 25.46 8.46 8.74
C ILE A 69 24.85 8.23 10.14
N GLN A 70 25.19 7.12 10.78
CA GLN A 70 24.72 6.76 12.12
C GLN A 70 25.14 7.80 13.16
N GLU A 71 26.35 8.36 13.07
CA GLU A 71 26.81 9.44 13.95
C GLU A 71 25.96 10.70 13.81
N THR A 72 25.64 11.11 12.57
CA THR A 72 24.76 12.26 12.32
C THR A 72 23.34 11.99 12.81
N LEU A 73 22.74 10.83 12.48
CA LEU A 73 21.38 10.46 12.90
C LEU A 73 21.22 10.36 14.41
N LYS A 74 22.27 9.96 15.13
CA LYS A 74 22.27 9.89 16.60
C LYS A 74 21.98 11.25 17.26
N LYS A 75 22.38 12.36 16.64
CA LYS A 75 22.05 13.73 17.12
C LYS A 75 20.54 13.99 17.12
N TYR A 76 19.84 13.37 16.17
CA TYR A 76 18.39 13.41 16.00
C TYR A 76 17.69 12.25 16.72
N GLN A 77 18.37 11.52 17.62
CA GLN A 77 17.81 10.35 18.30
C GLN A 77 17.25 9.28 17.32
N LEU A 78 17.72 9.29 16.08
CA LEU A 78 17.40 8.30 15.05
C LEU A 78 18.47 7.21 15.07
N LYS A 79 18.06 5.98 14.80
CA LYS A 79 18.93 4.80 14.78
C LYS A 79 18.71 4.05 13.48
N VAL A 80 19.78 3.84 12.72
CA VAL A 80 19.75 2.94 11.55
C VAL A 80 19.59 1.51 12.02
N ASN A 81 18.74 0.77 11.33
CA ASN A 81 18.66 -0.67 11.48
C ASN A 81 19.74 -1.35 10.63
N THR A 82 20.92 -1.53 11.21
CA THR A 82 22.08 -2.12 10.52
C THR A 82 21.82 -3.53 10.01
N ASP A 83 20.96 -4.30 10.70
CA ASP A 83 20.64 -5.69 10.32
C ASP A 83 19.77 -5.75 9.05
N LYS A 84 19.08 -4.65 8.74
CA LYS A 84 18.27 -4.49 7.53
C LYS A 84 18.94 -3.64 6.45
N THR A 85 20.15 -3.13 6.71
CA THR A 85 20.86 -2.30 5.73
C THR A 85 21.47 -3.21 4.66
N GLU A 86 21.09 -3.00 3.41
CA GLU A 86 21.56 -3.78 2.27
C GLU A 86 22.48 -2.93 1.38
N PHE A 87 23.51 -3.56 0.81
CA PHE A 87 24.38 -2.93 -0.17
C PHE A 87 24.18 -3.63 -1.51
N THR A 88 23.72 -2.87 -2.51
CA THR A 88 23.46 -3.39 -3.84
C THR A 88 24.46 -2.81 -4.84
N LEU A 89 25.19 -3.68 -5.53
CA LEU A 89 26.00 -3.31 -6.68
C LEU A 89 25.18 -3.43 -7.97
N LEU A 90 24.99 -2.33 -8.67
CA LEU A 90 24.34 -2.31 -9.98
C LEU A 90 25.39 -2.38 -11.08
N SER A 91 25.76 -3.59 -11.49
CA SER A 91 26.68 -3.80 -12.62
C SER A 91 25.94 -4.31 -13.86
N LYS A 92 26.29 -3.82 -15.05
CA LYS A 92 25.81 -4.39 -16.32
C LYS A 92 26.43 -5.76 -16.63
N SER A 93 27.58 -6.08 -16.04
CA SER A 93 28.24 -7.37 -16.26
C SER A 93 27.64 -8.50 -15.43
N GLU A 94 26.90 -8.15 -14.38
CA GLU A 94 26.29 -9.09 -13.45
C GLU A 94 24.77 -8.99 -13.57
N GLU A 95 24.06 -10.10 -13.34
CA GLU A 95 22.59 -10.14 -13.43
C GLU A 95 21.91 -10.13 -12.06
N ASP A 96 22.69 -10.13 -10.96
CA ASP A 96 22.15 -10.26 -9.61
C ASP A 96 21.24 -9.09 -9.22
N TRP A 97 21.52 -7.89 -9.75
CA TRP A 97 20.67 -6.71 -9.56
C TRP A 97 19.24 -6.90 -10.09
N LYS A 98 19.01 -7.80 -11.05
CA LYS A 98 17.66 -8.07 -11.59
C LYS A 98 16.73 -8.68 -10.54
N LYS A 99 17.29 -9.31 -9.50
CA LYS A 99 16.57 -9.95 -8.40
C LYS A 99 16.44 -9.05 -7.17
N VAL A 100 17.12 -7.90 -7.16
CA VAL A 100 17.04 -6.94 -6.05
C VAL A 100 15.65 -6.34 -6.01
N LYS A 101 15.10 -6.24 -4.79
CA LYS A 101 13.80 -5.63 -4.53
C LYS A 101 14.01 -4.24 -3.94
N ASN A 102 13.33 -3.24 -4.46
CA ASN A 102 13.17 -1.95 -3.81
C ASN A 102 11.68 -1.61 -3.64
N VAL A 103 11.28 -1.15 -2.45
CA VAL A 103 9.89 -0.84 -2.07
C VAL A 103 8.89 -1.91 -2.53
N GLY A 104 9.29 -3.19 -2.43
CA GLY A 104 8.46 -4.35 -2.79
C GLY A 104 8.44 -4.74 -4.28
N SER A 105 9.03 -3.99 -5.20
CA SER A 105 9.14 -4.33 -6.63
C SER A 105 10.57 -4.72 -7.01
N LEU A 106 10.77 -5.57 -8.02
CA LEU A 106 12.12 -5.81 -8.56
C LEU A 106 12.60 -4.57 -9.33
N ILE A 107 13.92 -4.35 -9.33
CA ILE A 107 14.55 -3.26 -10.11
C ILE A 107 14.42 -3.52 -11.62
N HIS A 108 14.37 -4.79 -12.05
CA HIS A 108 14.20 -5.12 -13.47
C HIS A 108 12.72 -5.28 -13.84
N ASP A 109 12.23 -4.41 -14.71
CA ASP A 109 10.81 -4.28 -15.07
C ASP A 109 10.19 -5.59 -15.58
N TYR A 110 10.90 -6.32 -16.46
CA TYR A 110 10.37 -7.54 -17.07
C TYR A 110 10.10 -8.62 -16.02
N GLU A 111 11.11 -8.94 -15.20
CA GLU A 111 11.07 -9.92 -14.13
C GLU A 111 10.05 -9.50 -13.06
N ASP A 112 9.92 -8.20 -12.75
CA ASP A 112 8.90 -7.73 -11.81
C ASP A 112 7.48 -8.00 -12.33
N ILE A 113 7.21 -7.68 -13.60
CA ILE A 113 5.93 -7.93 -14.25
C ILE A 113 5.63 -9.42 -14.30
N GLU A 114 6.62 -10.24 -14.68
CA GLU A 114 6.46 -11.69 -14.74
C GLU A 114 6.17 -12.28 -13.35
N ARG A 115 6.93 -11.86 -12.33
CA ARG A 115 6.69 -12.25 -10.94
C ARG A 115 5.29 -11.85 -10.48
N LYS A 116 4.83 -10.64 -10.81
CA LYS A 116 3.48 -10.16 -10.48
C LYS A 116 2.39 -10.99 -11.17
N LYS A 117 2.58 -11.38 -12.44
CA LYS A 117 1.65 -12.29 -13.15
C LYS A 117 1.58 -13.65 -12.47
N GLN A 118 2.71 -14.23 -12.07
CA GLN A 118 2.77 -15.51 -11.37
C GLN A 118 2.11 -15.44 -9.98
N LEU A 119 2.38 -14.39 -9.21
CA LEU A 119 1.77 -14.16 -7.90
C LEU A 119 0.26 -13.99 -8.02
N SER A 120 -0.20 -13.20 -8.99
CA SER A 120 -1.62 -12.99 -9.28
C SER A 120 -2.30 -14.31 -9.65
N SER A 121 -1.70 -15.09 -10.55
CA SER A 121 -2.22 -16.42 -10.95
C SER A 121 -2.30 -17.39 -9.77
N THR A 122 -1.30 -17.37 -8.89
CA THR A 122 -1.28 -18.19 -7.67
C THR A 122 -2.37 -17.75 -6.68
N ALA A 123 -2.52 -16.44 -6.46
CA ALA A 123 -3.57 -15.89 -5.60
C ALA A 123 -4.96 -16.24 -6.15
N LEU A 124 -5.18 -16.07 -7.46
CA LEU A 124 -6.42 -16.46 -8.12
C LEU A 124 -6.69 -17.96 -8.00
N SER A 125 -5.66 -18.80 -8.18
CA SER A 125 -5.77 -20.24 -8.01
C SER A 125 -6.21 -20.64 -6.60
N ARG A 126 -5.75 -19.92 -5.56
CA ARG A 126 -6.23 -20.13 -4.18
C ARG A 126 -7.71 -19.76 -3.99
N LEU A 127 -8.21 -18.83 -4.80
CA LEU A 127 -9.62 -18.42 -4.82
C LEU A 127 -10.48 -19.31 -5.73
N ASN A 128 -9.90 -20.26 -6.48
CA ASN A 128 -10.68 -21.21 -7.29
C ASN A 128 -11.68 -22.00 -6.43
N ASN A 129 -11.37 -22.27 -5.16
CA ASN A 129 -12.28 -22.94 -4.23
C ASN A 129 -13.49 -22.07 -3.80
N LEU A 130 -13.49 -20.78 -4.14
CA LEU A 130 -14.63 -19.86 -3.97
C LEU A 130 -15.47 -19.76 -5.25
N TRP A 131 -14.89 -20.07 -6.41
CA TRP A 131 -15.60 -20.13 -7.68
C TRP A 131 -16.33 -21.46 -7.76
N GLY A 132 -17.66 -21.42 -7.60
CA GLY A 132 -18.52 -22.62 -7.57
C GLY A 132 -19.08 -22.99 -6.20
N ARG A 133 -18.67 -22.31 -5.11
CA ARG A 133 -19.48 -22.33 -3.88
C ARG A 133 -20.80 -21.59 -4.18
N PRO A 134 -21.97 -22.09 -3.72
CA PRO A 134 -23.17 -21.29 -3.74
C PRO A 134 -22.85 -20.02 -2.97
N ARG A 135 -22.82 -18.88 -3.65
CA ARG A 135 -22.58 -17.59 -3.01
C ARG A 135 -23.83 -17.28 -2.20
N THR A 136 -23.88 -17.73 -0.96
CA THR A 136 -25.01 -17.44 -0.07
C THR A 136 -24.99 -16.02 0.46
N THR A 137 -24.00 -15.19 0.09
CA THR A 137 -23.83 -13.87 0.72
C THR A 137 -23.64 -12.69 -0.23
N LEU A 138 -23.25 -12.86 -1.50
CA LEU A 138 -23.18 -11.72 -2.42
C LEU A 138 -24.42 -11.59 -3.31
N PRO A 139 -24.80 -12.57 -4.15
CA PRO A 139 -25.96 -12.47 -5.01
C PRO A 139 -27.26 -12.33 -4.23
N THR A 140 -27.38 -12.97 -3.07
CA THR A 140 -28.57 -12.87 -2.21
C THR A 140 -28.69 -11.50 -1.55
N VAL A 141 -27.58 -10.94 -1.05
CA VAL A 141 -27.57 -9.60 -0.45
C VAL A 141 -27.73 -8.53 -1.52
N LEU A 142 -27.02 -8.64 -2.64
CA LEU A 142 -27.17 -7.73 -3.78
C LEU A 142 -28.57 -7.80 -4.39
N ASN A 143 -29.19 -8.96 -4.56
CA ASN A 143 -30.57 -9.04 -5.05
C ASN A 143 -31.57 -8.41 -4.08
N ARG A 144 -31.35 -8.58 -2.77
CA ARG A 144 -32.18 -7.94 -1.75
C ARG A 144 -32.02 -6.42 -1.79
N ASP A 145 -30.79 -5.94 -1.87
CA ASP A 145 -30.47 -4.52 -1.84
C ASP A 145 -30.88 -3.83 -3.16
N LEU A 146 -30.79 -4.51 -4.31
CA LEU A 146 -31.29 -4.03 -5.60
C LEU A 146 -32.82 -4.00 -5.65
N ALA A 147 -33.50 -4.99 -5.07
CA ALA A 147 -34.97 -4.99 -4.96
C ALA A 147 -35.53 -3.87 -4.06
N LEU A 148 -34.69 -3.25 -3.21
CA LEU A 148 -35.05 -2.06 -2.43
C LEU A 148 -34.94 -0.76 -3.23
N ILE A 149 -34.19 -0.76 -4.35
CA ILE A 149 -33.95 0.39 -5.21
C ILE A 149 -34.92 0.36 -6.40
N ASP A 150 -35.11 -0.82 -7.02
CA ASP A 150 -36.03 -1.05 -8.13
C ASP A 150 -36.47 -2.53 -8.16
N HIS A 151 -37.78 -2.77 -8.13
CA HIS A 151 -38.35 -4.12 -8.08
C HIS A 151 -38.17 -4.93 -9.37
N GLU A 152 -37.78 -4.30 -10.48
CA GLU A 152 -37.53 -4.98 -11.76
C GLU A 152 -36.11 -5.53 -11.91
N ILE A 153 -35.15 -5.13 -11.07
CA ILE A 153 -33.74 -5.53 -11.22
C ILE A 153 -33.46 -6.83 -10.44
N ARG A 154 -33.11 -7.89 -11.15
CA ARG A 154 -32.61 -9.15 -10.57
C ARG A 154 -31.27 -9.53 -11.18
N LEU A 155 -30.48 -10.32 -10.47
CA LEU A 155 -29.18 -10.85 -10.91
C LEU A 155 -29.33 -12.30 -11.37
N HIS A 156 -30.00 -12.51 -12.50
CA HIS A 156 -30.24 -13.85 -13.05
C HIS A 156 -29.56 -14.07 -14.41
N SER A 157 -29.18 -13.03 -15.16
CA SER A 157 -28.45 -13.15 -16.43
C SER A 157 -27.30 -12.14 -16.59
N SER A 158 -26.42 -12.37 -17.58
CA SER A 158 -25.32 -11.44 -17.90
C SER A 158 -25.82 -10.10 -18.42
N ASP A 159 -26.95 -10.08 -19.11
CA ASP A 159 -27.52 -8.87 -19.72
C ASP A 159 -28.00 -7.87 -18.64
N GLU A 160 -28.31 -8.37 -17.45
CA GLU A 160 -28.67 -7.54 -16.28
C GLU A 160 -27.41 -6.93 -15.61
N LEU A 161 -26.25 -7.58 -15.72
CA LEU A 161 -24.97 -7.03 -15.24
C LEU A 161 -24.52 -5.83 -16.08
N ASP A 162 -24.82 -5.82 -17.38
CA ASP A 162 -24.52 -4.69 -18.26
C ASP A 162 -25.39 -3.47 -17.93
N LYS A 163 -26.66 -3.68 -17.56
CA LYS A 163 -27.54 -2.62 -17.05
C LYS A 163 -27.04 -2.04 -15.73
N ILE A 164 -26.60 -2.88 -14.81
CA ILE A 164 -26.02 -2.44 -13.53
C ILE A 164 -24.71 -1.69 -13.76
N THR A 165 -23.89 -2.14 -14.71
CA THR A 165 -22.65 -1.45 -15.08
C THR A 165 -22.93 -0.07 -15.65
N ALA A 166 -23.98 0.07 -16.48
CA ALA A 166 -24.42 1.37 -17.00
C ALA A 166 -24.95 2.29 -15.87
N LEU A 167 -25.73 1.77 -14.92
CA LEU A 167 -26.22 2.54 -13.76
C LEU A 167 -25.09 2.95 -12.81
N ALA A 168 -24.09 2.09 -12.59
CA ALA A 168 -22.92 2.37 -11.74
C ALA A 168 -21.96 3.41 -12.35
N GLN A 169 -21.99 3.58 -13.68
CA GLN A 169 -21.25 4.62 -14.39
C GLN A 169 -21.93 5.99 -14.28
N ASP A 170 -23.23 6.05 -13.95
CA ASP A 170 -23.91 7.30 -13.59
C ASP A 170 -23.49 7.72 -12.18
N ARG A 171 -22.67 8.78 -12.12
CA ARG A 171 -22.12 9.33 -10.87
C ARG A 171 -23.21 9.76 -9.88
N ARG A 172 -24.38 10.16 -10.35
CA ARG A 172 -25.48 10.61 -9.49
C ARG A 172 -26.12 9.42 -8.78
N GLN A 173 -26.41 8.36 -9.53
CA GLN A 173 -26.97 7.13 -8.97
C GLN A 173 -25.97 6.38 -8.08
N ARG A 174 -24.67 6.40 -8.42
CA ARG A 174 -23.62 5.84 -7.56
C ARG A 174 -23.57 6.54 -6.20
N HIS A 175 -23.74 7.87 -6.18
CA HIS A 175 -23.78 8.65 -4.94
C HIS A 175 -25.02 8.31 -4.11
N GLU A 176 -26.20 8.25 -4.73
CA GLU A 176 -27.46 7.87 -4.07
C GLU A 176 -27.41 6.44 -3.49
N MET A 177 -26.79 5.50 -4.21
CA MET A 177 -26.57 4.13 -3.74
C MET A 177 -25.66 4.08 -2.51
N THR A 178 -24.59 4.88 -2.49
CA THR A 178 -23.65 4.96 -1.36
C THR A 178 -24.34 5.50 -0.10
N VAL A 179 -25.11 6.59 -0.25
CA VAL A 179 -25.86 7.22 0.86
C VAL A 179 -26.94 6.29 1.43
N THR A 180 -27.59 5.50 0.56
CA THR A 180 -28.62 4.55 1.00
C THR A 180 -28.02 3.37 1.77
N ILE A 181 -26.86 2.88 1.34
CA ILE A 181 -26.11 1.83 2.05
C ILE A 181 -25.61 2.33 3.41
N GLU A 182 -25.09 3.56 3.48
CA GLU A 182 -24.68 4.19 4.74
C GLU A 182 -25.86 4.30 5.71
N ARG A 183 -27.03 4.77 5.25
CA ARG A 183 -28.24 4.83 6.08
C ARG A 183 -28.74 3.46 6.54
N ALA A 184 -28.66 2.44 5.69
CA ALA A 184 -29.03 1.07 6.05
C ALA A 184 -28.06 0.45 7.06
N ALA A 185 -26.78 0.83 7.02
CA ALA A 185 -25.76 0.41 7.98
C ALA A 185 -25.86 1.15 9.32
N GLU A 186 -26.41 2.36 9.35
CA GLU A 186 -26.67 3.15 10.57
C GLU A 186 -27.95 2.74 11.32
N VAL A 187 -28.81 1.90 10.74
CA VAL A 187 -29.94 1.30 11.47
C VAL A 187 -29.37 0.38 12.56
N PRO A 188 -29.67 0.62 13.85
CA PRO A 188 -29.18 -0.23 14.93
C PRO A 188 -29.57 -1.68 14.66
N GLN A 189 -28.60 -2.60 14.70
CA GLN A 189 -28.88 -4.03 14.69
C GLN A 189 -29.57 -4.45 15.99
N THR A 190 -30.84 -4.10 16.13
CA THR A 190 -31.74 -4.70 17.10
C THR A 190 -32.51 -5.80 16.40
N GLU A 191 -32.30 -7.01 16.92
CA GLU A 191 -33.11 -8.22 16.76
C GLU A 191 -32.70 -9.25 15.68
N ASN A 192 -32.10 -10.31 16.23
CA ASN A 192 -32.42 -11.71 15.97
C ASN A 192 -31.58 -12.47 14.91
N TRP A 193 -30.30 -12.66 15.23
CA TRP A 193 -29.43 -13.66 14.57
C TRP A 193 -29.65 -15.11 15.04
N ASN A 194 -30.60 -15.38 15.95
CA ASN A 194 -30.82 -16.72 16.52
C ASN A 194 -31.98 -17.51 15.91
N ALA A 195 -32.73 -16.97 14.93
CA ALA A 195 -33.88 -17.67 14.35
C ALA A 195 -33.58 -18.53 13.09
N LEU A 196 -32.33 -18.61 12.62
CA LEU A 196 -31.98 -19.35 11.39
C LEU A 196 -30.88 -20.40 11.60
N ARG A 197 -30.95 -21.14 12.70
CA ARG A 197 -30.35 -22.48 12.81
C ARG A 197 -31.42 -23.51 13.13
N HIS A 198 -32.17 -23.92 12.11
CA HIS A 198 -32.70 -25.27 11.96
C HIS A 198 -32.84 -25.58 10.47
#